data_AF-A0AAV5TL06-F1
#
_entry.id   AF-A0AAV5TL06-F1
#
_cell.length_a   1.000
_cell.length_b   1.000
_cell.length_c   1.000
_cell.angle_alpha   90.00
_cell.angle_beta   90.00
_cell.angle_gamma   90.00
#
_symmetry.space_group_name_H-M   'P 1'
#
loop_
_entity.id
_entity.type
_entity.pdbx_description
1 polymer ?
#
loop_
_entity_poly.entity_id
_entity_poly.type
_entity_poly.pdbx_seq_one_letter_code
_entity_poly.pdbx_strand_id
1 'polypeptide(L)'
;ISHALKTRQHAQWPSTSFLTIKLDGVSSFTHLSSAPITTTFTTYLFPFHQGHFDHSISYLPPIVYRPSIHLLHWHSLALAHHLPLQFHFHFRESTMSVEVARLCKTSLLSANVGTGENEVQNGRDFYKFFFTNYPTLRVYFKGAENFTADDVQKSDRFEKQGQRILLATHILAETFANQDVFKAYVRETINRHRIYKMDPALWLAFFTVFTGYLETKTKLDDATKKAWAELGKVFNEEAQTHLKNSGLPHA
;
A
#
# COMPACT_ATOMS: atom_id res chain seq x y z
N ILE A 1 -23.86 45.89 27.09
CA ILE A 1 -24.77 45.24 26.13
C ILE A 1 -24.13 45.46 24.75
N SER A 2 -23.37 44.57 24.12
CA SER A 2 -23.54 43.14 23.83
C SER A 2 -23.60 42.98 22.30
N HIS A 3 -22.74 42.09 21.78
CA HIS A 3 -22.83 41.39 20.48
C HIS A 3 -22.57 42.21 19.18
N ALA A 4 -21.85 41.71 18.16
CA ALA A 4 -21.46 40.33 17.87
C ALA A 4 -20.15 40.23 17.07
N LEU A 5 -19.20 39.46 17.61
CA LEU A 5 -18.14 38.78 16.88
C LEU A 5 -18.79 37.79 15.89
N LYS A 6 -18.44 37.89 14.60
CA LYS A 6 -18.81 36.90 13.59
C LYS A 6 -17.69 35.85 13.53
N THR A 7 -17.93 34.75 14.22
CA THR A 7 -17.15 33.52 14.21
C THR A 7 -16.98 33.00 12.77
N ARG A 8 -15.74 32.87 12.30
CA ARG A 8 -15.41 32.05 11.12
C ARG A 8 -15.61 30.59 11.51
N GLN A 9 -16.62 29.96 10.92
CA GLN A 9 -16.80 28.51 10.97
C GLN A 9 -15.59 27.83 10.32
N HIS A 10 -14.92 26.97 11.07
CA HIS A 10 -14.03 25.96 10.52
C HIS A 10 -14.85 25.05 9.60
N ALA A 11 -14.54 25.06 8.30
CA ALA A 11 -15.03 24.05 7.38
C ALA A 11 -14.35 22.72 7.72
N GLN A 12 -15.07 21.88 8.47
CA GLN A 12 -14.69 20.51 8.77
C GLN A 12 -14.96 19.66 7.53
N TRP A 13 -13.91 19.35 6.78
CA TRP A 13 -13.97 18.48 5.61
C TRP A 13 -13.90 17.00 6.04
N PRO A 14 -14.59 16.10 5.32
CA PRO A 14 -14.84 14.75 5.80
C PRO A 14 -13.53 13.98 5.95
N SER A 15 -13.27 13.56 7.19
CA SER A 15 -12.32 12.52 7.52
C SER A 15 -12.66 11.29 6.67
N THR A 16 -11.78 10.95 5.73
CA THR A 16 -11.80 9.65 5.06
C THR A 16 -11.68 8.57 6.13
N SER A 17 -12.75 7.79 6.26
CA SER A 17 -13.01 6.78 7.27
C SER A 17 -11.80 5.91 7.60
N PHE A 18 -11.24 6.10 8.78
CA PHE A 18 -10.68 4.99 9.56
C PHE A 18 -11.73 4.61 10.58
N LEU A 19 -12.03 3.31 10.69
CA LEU A 19 -12.76 2.75 11.82
C LEU A 19 -12.11 3.27 13.11
N THR A 20 -12.78 4.23 13.75
CA THR A 20 -12.50 4.58 15.15
C THR A 20 -13.44 3.73 15.97
N ILE A 21 -12.89 2.70 16.62
CA ILE A 21 -13.59 2.03 17.72
C ILE A 21 -13.66 3.07 18.84
N LYS A 22 -14.84 3.66 19.04
CA LYS A 22 -15.15 4.38 20.28
C LYS A 22 -15.17 3.36 21.41
N LEU A 23 -14.24 3.49 22.35
CA LEU A 23 -14.47 3.01 23.71
C LEU A 23 -14.95 4.22 24.50
N ASP A 24 -16.27 4.32 24.66
CA ASP A 24 -16.87 5.23 25.63
C ASP A 24 -16.53 4.72 27.04
N GLY A 25 -16.17 5.67 27.90
CA GLY A 25 -15.26 5.42 29.03
C GLY A 25 -15.90 5.02 30.35
N VAL A 26 -15.04 4.95 31.38
CA VAL A 26 -15.42 5.09 32.80
C VAL A 26 -14.25 5.73 33.54
N SER A 27 -14.55 6.81 34.26
CA SER A 27 -13.65 7.52 35.18
C SER A 27 -13.38 6.72 36.46
N SER A 28 -12.22 7.00 37.05
CA SER A 28 -11.57 6.48 38.26
C SER A 28 -12.47 6.08 39.44
N PHE A 29 -12.14 4.97 40.12
CA PHE A 29 -12.19 4.79 41.58
C PHE A 29 -11.23 3.67 42.05
N THR A 30 -10.69 3.85 43.26
CA THR A 30 -9.61 3.09 43.91
C THR A 30 -10.04 1.80 44.62
N HIS A 31 -9.10 0.84 44.69
CA HIS A 31 -8.87 -0.22 45.70
C HIS A 31 -9.91 -1.34 45.94
N LEU A 32 -9.60 -2.59 45.54
CA LEU A 32 -9.31 -3.76 46.42
C LEU A 32 -9.42 -5.10 45.68
N SER A 33 -8.39 -5.94 45.93
CA SER A 33 -8.44 -7.39 46.15
C SER A 33 -8.65 -8.38 44.99
N SER A 34 -7.79 -9.40 45.07
CA SER A 34 -7.49 -10.59 44.26
C SER A 34 -8.62 -11.57 43.94
N ALA A 35 -8.62 -12.09 42.70
CA ALA A 35 -8.88 -13.51 42.35
C ALA A 35 -8.66 -13.78 40.83
N PRO A 36 -8.45 -15.05 40.40
CA PRO A 36 -7.66 -15.41 39.21
C PRO A 36 -8.44 -15.46 37.89
N ILE A 37 -7.71 -15.24 36.79
CA ILE A 37 -8.22 -15.26 35.41
C ILE A 37 -8.17 -16.69 34.85
N THR A 38 -9.34 -17.28 34.60
CA THR A 38 -9.49 -18.46 33.76
C THR A 38 -9.71 -18.01 32.31
N THR A 39 -8.81 -18.38 31.41
CA THR A 39 -8.88 -18.01 29.99
C THR A 39 -9.65 -19.09 29.22
N THR A 40 -10.84 -18.76 28.72
CA THR A 40 -11.60 -19.60 27.78
C THR A 40 -11.57 -18.92 26.40
N PHE A 41 -10.96 -19.59 25.42
CA PHE A 41 -10.99 -19.18 24.02
C PHE A 41 -12.42 -19.36 23.47
N THR A 42 -13.02 -18.29 22.96
CA THR A 42 -14.25 -18.36 22.15
C THR A 42 -13.94 -17.89 20.74
N THR A 43 -13.90 -18.83 19.82
CA THR A 43 -13.79 -18.61 18.37
C THR A 43 -15.16 -18.20 17.84
N TYR A 44 -15.30 -16.97 17.33
CA TYR A 44 -16.50 -16.56 16.60
C TYR A 44 -16.28 -16.79 15.10
N LEU A 45 -16.87 -17.86 14.56
CA LEU A 45 -17.11 -18.02 13.12
C LEU A 45 -18.40 -17.27 12.75
N PHE A 46 -18.35 -16.56 11.63
CA PHE A 46 -19.49 -15.89 10.98
C PHE A 46 -20.58 -16.90 10.55
N PRO A 47 -21.87 -16.56 10.64
CA PRO A 47 -22.96 -17.43 10.19
C PRO A 47 -23.18 -17.30 8.68
N PHE A 48 -23.16 -18.44 7.98
CA PHE A 48 -23.61 -18.60 6.61
C PHE A 48 -25.12 -18.87 6.60
N HIS A 49 -25.84 -18.21 5.69
CA HIS A 49 -27.28 -18.26 5.52
C HIS A 49 -27.77 -19.69 5.21
N GLN A 50 -28.74 -20.21 5.99
CA GLN A 50 -29.45 -21.46 5.73
C GLN A 50 -30.45 -21.30 4.58
N GLY A 51 -30.32 -22.16 3.56
CA GLY A 51 -31.37 -22.48 2.59
C GLY A 51 -31.80 -23.94 2.79
N HIS A 52 -33.12 -24.14 2.88
CA HIS A 52 -33.81 -25.42 3.05
C HIS A 52 -33.45 -26.46 1.99
N PHE A 53 -33.24 -27.72 2.39
CA PHE A 53 -33.40 -28.89 1.52
C PHE A 53 -34.06 -30.05 2.29
N ASP A 54 -35.07 -30.62 1.63
CA ASP A 54 -35.95 -31.69 2.08
C ASP A 54 -35.25 -33.07 2.12
N HIS A 55 -35.76 -33.92 3.00
CA HIS A 55 -35.34 -35.31 3.20
C HIS A 55 -35.88 -36.26 2.11
N SER A 56 -34.99 -36.96 1.43
CA SER A 56 -35.26 -38.33 0.93
C SER A 56 -33.96 -39.11 0.76
N ILE A 57 -33.77 -40.13 1.62
CA ILE A 57 -32.67 -41.08 1.57
C ILE A 57 -33.11 -42.28 0.73
N SER A 58 -32.39 -42.60 -0.34
CA SER A 58 -32.48 -43.88 -1.05
C SER A 58 -31.10 -44.56 -1.08
N TYR A 59 -31.09 -45.81 -0.61
CA TYR A 59 -29.91 -46.67 -0.50
C TYR A 59 -29.42 -47.16 -1.88
N LEU A 60 -28.11 -47.10 -2.13
CA LEU A 60 -27.44 -47.83 -3.20
C LEU A 60 -26.41 -48.80 -2.60
N PRO A 61 -26.25 -50.03 -3.16
CA PRO A 61 -25.36 -51.06 -2.63
C PRO A 61 -23.88 -50.83 -2.96
N PRO A 62 -22.94 -51.49 -2.24
CA PRO A 62 -21.51 -51.19 -2.31
C PRO A 62 -20.85 -51.78 -3.56
N ILE A 63 -20.00 -50.98 -4.21
CA ILE A 63 -19.12 -51.39 -5.30
C ILE A 63 -17.85 -52.01 -4.71
N VAL A 64 -17.59 -53.26 -5.08
CA VAL A 64 -16.39 -54.03 -4.74
C VAL A 64 -15.21 -53.52 -5.58
N TYR A 65 -14.17 -53.00 -4.95
CA TYR A 65 -12.93 -52.58 -5.61
C TYR A 65 -11.97 -53.78 -5.74
N ARG A 66 -11.73 -54.23 -6.98
CA ARG A 66 -10.64 -55.17 -7.33
C ARG A 66 -9.44 -54.36 -7.84
N PRO A 67 -8.23 -54.47 -7.25
CA PRO A 67 -7.05 -53.88 -7.85
C PRO A 67 -6.56 -54.80 -8.98
N SER A 68 -6.66 -54.34 -10.23
CA SER A 68 -5.96 -54.98 -11.35
C SER A 68 -4.59 -54.32 -11.49
N ILE A 69 -3.56 -55.07 -11.14
CA ILE A 69 -2.16 -54.77 -11.34
C ILE A 69 -1.87 -54.95 -12.83
N HIS A 70 -1.86 -53.89 -13.63
CA HIS A 70 -1.16 -53.83 -14.92
C HIS A 70 -1.00 -52.35 -15.34
N LEU A 71 0.13 -52.04 -15.97
CA LEU A 71 0.63 -50.71 -16.40
C LEU A 71 1.32 -49.85 -15.33
N LEU A 72 2.50 -50.32 -14.89
CA LEU A 72 3.61 -49.46 -14.52
C LEU A 72 4.72 -49.64 -15.56
N HIS A 73 4.66 -48.87 -16.65
CA HIS A 73 5.79 -48.46 -17.47
C HIS A 73 5.21 -47.56 -18.59
N TRP A 74 5.84 -46.40 -18.84
CA TRP A 74 5.58 -45.46 -19.94
C TRP A 74 4.72 -44.19 -19.72
N HIS A 75 4.77 -43.51 -18.56
CA HIS A 75 4.37 -42.08 -18.50
C HIS A 75 5.26 -41.18 -17.61
N SER A 76 6.55 -41.50 -17.46
CA SER A 76 7.52 -40.63 -16.74
C SER A 76 8.65 -40.10 -17.62
N LEU A 77 8.37 -39.74 -18.88
CA LEU A 77 9.42 -39.26 -19.81
C LEU A 77 8.96 -38.13 -20.76
N ALA A 78 7.93 -37.36 -20.38
CA ALA A 78 7.46 -36.21 -21.18
C ALA A 78 7.34 -34.89 -20.40
N LEU A 79 7.94 -34.79 -19.20
CA LEU A 79 7.87 -33.58 -18.36
C LEU A 79 9.24 -32.93 -18.07
N ALA A 80 10.35 -33.42 -18.65
CA ALA A 80 11.70 -32.96 -18.30
C ALA A 80 12.28 -31.85 -19.21
N HIS A 81 11.66 -31.54 -20.37
CA HIS A 81 12.28 -30.66 -21.38
C HIS A 81 11.74 -29.22 -21.47
N HIS A 82 10.84 -28.80 -20.56
CA HIS A 82 10.34 -27.41 -20.50
C HIS A 82 10.49 -26.71 -19.14
N LEU A 83 10.90 -27.43 -18.09
CA LEU A 83 11.05 -26.89 -16.73
C LEU A 83 12.31 -26.06 -16.45
N PRO A 84 13.51 -26.29 -17.06
CA PRO A 84 14.72 -25.61 -16.59
C PRO A 84 14.75 -24.11 -16.92
N LEU A 85 14.11 -23.66 -18.01
CA LEU A 85 14.09 -22.25 -18.40
C LEU A 85 13.16 -21.42 -17.52
N GLN A 86 11.97 -21.93 -17.18
CA GLN A 86 11.03 -21.23 -16.29
C GLN A 86 11.58 -21.13 -14.86
N PHE A 87 12.19 -22.20 -14.34
CA PHE A 87 12.80 -22.17 -13.00
C PHE A 87 13.97 -21.17 -12.92
N HIS A 88 14.84 -21.14 -13.93
CA HIS A 88 15.98 -20.23 -13.95
C HIS A 88 15.55 -18.77 -14.15
N PHE A 89 14.52 -18.53 -14.97
CA PHE A 89 13.94 -17.20 -15.17
C PHE A 89 13.28 -16.67 -13.90
N HIS A 90 12.42 -17.47 -13.25
CA HIS A 90 11.74 -17.07 -12.02
C HIS A 90 12.72 -16.85 -10.85
N PHE A 91 13.76 -17.69 -10.74
CA PHE A 91 14.81 -17.51 -9.75
C PHE A 91 15.59 -16.21 -9.95
N ARG A 92 15.96 -15.88 -11.19
CA ARG A 92 16.69 -14.64 -11.53
C ARG A 92 15.84 -13.38 -11.34
N GLU A 93 14.55 -13.44 -11.66
CA GLU A 93 13.63 -12.32 -11.46
C GLU A 93 13.42 -12.04 -9.96
N SER A 94 13.33 -13.11 -9.15
CA SER A 94 13.22 -13.02 -7.69
C SER A 94 14.49 -12.44 -7.04
N THR A 95 15.69 -12.83 -7.49
CA THR A 95 16.93 -12.25 -6.92
C THR A 95 17.10 -10.77 -7.26
N MET A 96 16.69 -10.35 -8.46
CA MET A 96 16.71 -8.94 -8.86
C MET A 96 15.70 -8.10 -8.06
N SER A 97 14.48 -8.59 -7.85
CA SER A 97 13.46 -7.85 -7.10
C SER A 97 13.83 -7.69 -5.63
N VAL A 98 14.45 -8.72 -5.02
CA VAL A 98 14.98 -8.65 -3.65
C VAL A 98 16.06 -7.58 -3.53
N GLU A 99 16.99 -7.50 -4.49
CA GLU A 99 18.07 -6.52 -4.44
C GLU A 99 17.55 -5.09 -4.65
N VAL A 100 16.63 -4.87 -5.60
CA VAL A 100 15.96 -3.58 -5.79
C VAL A 100 15.23 -3.15 -4.51
N ALA A 101 14.46 -4.05 -3.90
CA ALA A 101 13.77 -3.81 -2.64
C ALA A 101 14.75 -3.40 -1.54
N ARG A 102 15.87 -4.13 -1.41
CA ARG A 102 16.89 -3.85 -0.40
C ARG A 102 17.49 -2.46 -0.57
N LEU A 103 17.92 -2.10 -1.78
CA LEU A 103 18.52 -0.78 -2.07
C LEU A 103 17.54 0.36 -1.81
N CYS A 104 16.30 0.24 -2.29
CA CYS A 104 15.26 1.24 -2.04
C CYS A 104 14.99 1.40 -0.54
N LYS A 105 14.84 0.30 0.21
CA LYS A 105 14.63 0.34 1.67
C LYS A 105 15.78 1.00 2.41
N THR A 106 17.03 0.65 2.09
CA THR A 106 18.20 1.27 2.73
C THR A 106 18.23 2.78 2.49
N SER A 107 17.87 3.25 1.29
CA SER A 107 17.81 4.68 0.99
C SER A 107 16.76 5.45 1.79
N LEU A 108 15.70 4.77 2.23
CA LEU A 108 14.61 5.38 3.01
C LEU A 108 14.96 5.59 4.48
N LEU A 109 16.06 5.01 4.98
CA LEU A 109 16.52 5.23 6.36
C LEU A 109 16.85 6.69 6.67
N SER A 110 17.14 7.51 5.65
CA SER A 110 17.34 8.96 5.79
C SER A 110 16.04 9.77 5.71
N ALA A 111 14.90 9.12 5.48
CA ALA A 111 13.59 9.74 5.32
C ALA A 111 12.50 8.92 6.06
N ASN A 112 12.80 8.50 7.29
CA ASN A 112 11.92 7.65 8.09
C ASN A 112 10.53 8.27 8.33
N VAL A 113 9.55 7.38 8.44
CA VAL A 113 8.20 7.66 8.94
C VAL A 113 8.14 7.47 10.45
N GLY A 114 7.24 8.19 11.12
CA GLY A 114 7.11 8.11 12.57
C GLY A 114 6.33 9.28 13.16
N THR A 115 6.30 9.33 14.48
CA THR A 115 5.58 10.36 15.25
C THR A 115 6.50 11.41 15.88
N GLY A 116 7.82 11.26 15.74
CA GLY A 116 8.79 12.24 16.21
C GLY A 116 8.91 13.45 15.27
N GLU A 117 9.46 14.54 15.78
CA GLU A 117 9.55 15.80 15.04
C GLU A 117 10.35 15.66 13.74
N ASN A 118 11.45 14.91 13.76
CA ASN A 118 12.29 14.67 12.59
C ASN A 118 11.56 13.85 11.52
N GLU A 119 10.88 12.78 11.93
CA GLU A 119 10.12 11.92 11.02
C GLU A 119 8.95 12.67 10.39
N VAL A 120 8.26 13.49 11.19
CA VAL A 120 7.20 14.38 10.70
C VAL A 120 7.77 15.39 9.71
N GLN A 121 8.93 15.98 10.02
CA GLN A 121 9.58 16.96 9.18
C GLN A 121 10.04 16.37 7.83
N ASN A 122 10.44 15.09 7.77
CA ASN A 122 10.72 14.43 6.49
C ASN A 122 9.53 14.49 5.53
N GLY A 123 8.32 14.24 6.05
CA GLY A 123 7.10 14.32 5.24
C GLY A 123 6.80 15.74 4.74
N ARG A 124 7.03 16.75 5.59
CA ARG A 124 6.87 18.16 5.21
C ARG A 124 7.92 18.57 4.16
N ASP A 125 9.17 18.16 4.34
CA ASP A 125 10.27 18.47 3.43
C ASP A 125 10.06 17.90 2.03
N PHE A 126 9.44 16.72 1.91
CA PHE A 126 9.04 16.20 0.60
C PHE A 126 8.12 17.19 -0.13
N TYR A 127 7.07 17.69 0.51
CA TYR A 127 6.17 18.66 -0.13
C TYR A 127 6.80 20.03 -0.35
N LYS A 128 7.70 20.47 0.53
CA LYS A 128 8.49 21.70 0.33
C LYS A 128 9.36 21.58 -0.92
N PHE A 129 10.10 20.47 -1.05
CA PHE A 129 10.89 20.17 -2.24
C PHE A 129 10.01 20.12 -3.48
N PHE A 130 8.90 19.39 -3.41
CA PHE A 130 8.00 19.21 -4.54
C PHE A 130 7.37 20.53 -5.01
N PHE A 131 6.85 21.34 -4.09
CA PHE A 131 6.17 22.59 -4.43
C PHE A 131 7.14 23.67 -4.92
N THR A 132 8.40 23.61 -4.49
CA THR A 132 9.47 24.52 -4.93
C THR A 132 9.95 24.17 -6.33
N ASN A 133 10.22 22.89 -6.60
CA ASN A 133 10.87 22.45 -7.84
C ASN A 133 9.88 22.10 -8.96
N TYR A 134 8.64 21.76 -8.62
CA TYR A 134 7.59 21.35 -9.58
C TYR A 134 6.28 22.13 -9.38
N PRO A 135 6.33 23.48 -9.42
CA PRO A 135 5.19 24.33 -9.04
C PRO A 135 3.96 24.16 -9.93
N THR A 136 4.12 23.67 -11.16
CA THR A 136 3.02 23.39 -12.11
C THR A 136 2.13 22.25 -11.65
N LEU A 137 2.66 21.31 -10.85
CA LEU A 137 1.91 20.16 -10.35
C LEU A 137 1.05 20.49 -9.11
N ARG A 138 1.17 21.70 -8.55
CA ARG A 138 0.33 22.17 -7.44
C ARG A 138 -1.15 22.27 -7.81
N VAL A 139 -1.50 22.29 -9.10
CA VAL A 139 -2.89 22.33 -9.61
C VAL A 139 -3.77 21.18 -9.10
N TYR A 140 -3.16 20.04 -8.76
CA TYR A 140 -3.83 18.88 -8.19
C TYR A 140 -4.13 19.01 -6.68
N PHE A 141 -3.52 19.99 -6.00
CA PHE A 141 -3.65 20.22 -4.56
C PHE A 141 -4.62 21.36 -4.29
N LYS A 142 -5.92 21.06 -4.36
CA LYS A 142 -6.97 22.08 -4.20
C LYS A 142 -6.84 22.91 -2.93
N GLY A 143 -6.87 24.23 -3.07
CA GLY A 143 -6.66 25.21 -1.99
C GLY A 143 -5.19 25.44 -1.61
N ALA A 144 -4.25 24.80 -2.31
CA ALA A 144 -2.81 24.93 -2.10
C ALA A 144 -2.05 25.16 -3.42
N GLU A 145 -2.75 25.59 -4.48
CA GLU A 145 -2.19 25.78 -5.83
C GLU A 145 -1.04 26.80 -5.86
N ASN A 146 -1.06 27.76 -4.95
CA ASN A 146 -0.07 28.85 -4.85
C ASN A 146 0.82 28.75 -3.60
N PHE A 147 0.77 27.64 -2.86
CA PHE A 147 1.55 27.49 -1.64
C PHE A 147 3.06 27.53 -1.90
N THR A 148 3.76 28.32 -1.10
CA THR A 148 5.22 28.34 -1.00
C THR A 148 5.72 27.25 -0.05
N ALA A 149 7.05 27.05 0.02
CA ALA A 149 7.65 26.14 1.00
C ALA A 149 7.32 26.54 2.45
N ASP A 150 7.21 27.84 2.74
CA ASP A 150 6.86 28.34 4.08
C ASP A 150 5.40 28.05 4.43
N ASP A 151 4.49 28.12 3.45
CA ASP A 151 3.08 27.75 3.64
C ASP A 151 2.97 26.24 3.93
N VAL A 152 3.72 25.41 3.21
CA VAL A 152 3.80 23.96 3.46
C VAL A 152 4.37 23.69 4.86
N GLN A 153 5.44 24.40 5.25
CA GLN A 153 6.09 24.24 6.56
C GLN A 153 5.16 24.54 7.73
N LYS A 154 4.13 25.37 7.55
CA LYS A 154 3.16 25.76 8.60
C LYS A 154 1.82 25.00 8.49
N SER A 155 1.68 24.08 7.54
CA SER A 155 0.40 23.45 7.23
C SER A 155 0.23 22.06 7.86
N ASP A 156 -0.77 21.92 8.74
CA ASP A 156 -1.19 20.62 9.30
C ASP A 156 -1.65 19.63 8.21
N ARG A 157 -2.15 20.15 7.08
CA ARG A 157 -2.51 19.31 5.93
C ARG A 157 -1.30 18.58 5.38
N PHE A 158 -0.19 19.29 5.19
CA PHE A 158 1.02 18.72 4.61
C PHE A 158 1.89 17.98 5.63
N GLU A 159 1.68 18.22 6.92
CA GLU A 159 2.14 17.30 7.96
C GLU A 159 1.56 15.89 7.76
N LYS A 160 0.22 15.81 7.72
CA LYS A 160 -0.50 14.53 7.58
C LYS A 160 -0.29 13.91 6.21
N GLN A 161 -0.37 14.71 5.16
CA GLN A 161 -0.18 14.24 3.79
C GLN A 161 1.28 13.83 3.54
N GLY A 162 2.26 14.50 4.16
CA GLY A 162 3.67 14.14 4.16
C GLY A 162 3.92 12.74 4.72
N GLN A 163 3.34 12.44 5.88
CA GLN A 163 3.42 11.08 6.44
C GLN A 163 2.78 10.03 5.55
N ARG A 164 1.63 10.33 4.95
CA ARG A 164 0.93 9.40 4.04
C ARG A 164 1.76 9.04 2.81
N ILE A 165 2.39 10.04 2.16
CA ILE A 165 3.18 9.78 0.94
C ILE A 165 4.49 9.05 1.27
N LEU A 166 5.18 9.42 2.36
CA LEU A 166 6.37 8.69 2.78
C LEU A 166 6.04 7.25 3.18
N LEU A 167 4.94 7.02 3.90
CA LEU A 167 4.53 5.65 4.23
C LEU A 167 4.25 4.84 2.96
N ALA A 168 3.58 5.44 1.96
CA ALA A 168 3.33 4.76 0.69
C ALA A 168 4.62 4.35 -0.02
N THR A 169 5.65 5.20 -0.04
CA THR A 169 6.96 4.85 -0.65
C THR A 169 7.70 3.77 0.13
N HIS A 170 7.56 3.72 1.45
CA HIS A 170 8.09 2.62 2.27
C HIS A 170 7.37 1.30 1.96
N ILE A 171 6.04 1.31 1.84
CA ILE A 171 5.27 0.11 1.48
C ILE A 171 5.66 -0.39 0.08
N LEU A 172 5.84 0.51 -0.89
CA LEU A 172 6.32 0.13 -2.22
C LEU A 172 7.68 -0.57 -2.16
N ALA A 173 8.64 -0.02 -1.42
CA ALA A 173 9.96 -0.64 -1.26
C ALA A 173 9.91 -1.98 -0.50
N GLU A 174 9.08 -2.08 0.54
CA GLU A 174 8.93 -3.30 1.35
C GLU A 174 8.26 -4.44 0.59
N THR A 175 7.27 -4.11 -0.23
CA THR A 175 6.49 -5.12 -0.96
C THR A 175 7.10 -5.49 -2.30
N PHE A 176 8.11 -4.76 -2.81
CA PHE A 176 8.65 -4.98 -4.15
C PHE A 176 9.19 -6.39 -4.40
N ALA A 177 9.76 -7.06 -3.39
CA ALA A 177 10.18 -8.46 -3.54
C ALA A 177 9.00 -9.42 -3.78
N ASN A 178 7.80 -9.07 -3.30
CA ASN A 178 6.56 -9.79 -3.53
C ASN A 178 5.70 -9.05 -4.57
N GLN A 179 5.94 -9.38 -5.84
CA GLN A 179 5.35 -8.67 -6.98
C GLN A 179 3.81 -8.65 -6.98
N ASP A 180 3.14 -9.68 -6.47
CA ASP A 180 1.67 -9.70 -6.43
C ASP A 180 1.12 -8.69 -5.42
N VAL A 181 1.73 -8.59 -4.24
CA VAL A 181 1.36 -7.62 -3.21
C VAL A 181 1.72 -6.21 -3.66
N PHE A 182 2.91 -6.02 -4.25
CA PHE A 182 3.33 -4.74 -4.82
C PHE A 182 2.30 -4.25 -5.85
N LYS A 183 1.99 -5.06 -6.87
CA LYS A 183 1.04 -4.69 -7.92
C LYS A 183 -0.37 -4.42 -7.37
N ALA A 184 -0.83 -5.20 -6.40
CA ALA A 184 -2.10 -4.93 -5.72
C ALA A 184 -2.11 -3.56 -5.03
N TYR A 185 -1.02 -3.19 -4.36
CA TYR A 185 -0.89 -1.88 -3.72
C TYR A 185 -0.78 -0.73 -4.73
N VAL A 186 -0.15 -0.96 -5.90
CA VAL A 186 -0.15 0.00 -7.02
C VAL A 186 -1.59 0.27 -7.47
N ARG A 187 -2.38 -0.76 -7.79
CA ARG A 187 -3.78 -0.61 -8.23
C ARG A 187 -4.63 0.15 -7.22
N GLU A 188 -4.48 -0.18 -5.93
CA GLU A 188 -5.17 0.52 -4.85
C GLU A 188 -4.73 1.99 -4.74
N THR A 189 -3.46 2.28 -4.99
CA THR A 189 -2.96 3.66 -5.09
C THR A 189 -3.63 4.40 -6.24
N ILE A 190 -3.72 3.81 -7.44
CA ILE A 190 -4.42 4.41 -8.59
C ILE A 190 -5.90 4.68 -8.27
N ASN A 191 -6.59 3.71 -7.65
CA ASN A 191 -8.00 3.85 -7.28
C ASN A 191 -8.24 5.05 -6.37
N ARG A 192 -7.37 5.28 -5.38
CA ARG A 192 -7.46 6.41 -4.45
C ARG A 192 -7.17 7.77 -5.10
N HIS A 193 -6.48 7.78 -6.24
CA HIS A 193 -6.10 9.01 -6.94
C HIS A 193 -6.97 9.35 -8.15
N ARG A 194 -7.88 8.46 -8.56
CA ARG A 194 -8.79 8.70 -9.72
C ARG A 194 -9.56 10.01 -9.62
N ILE A 195 -9.88 10.46 -8.40
CA ILE A 195 -10.64 11.69 -8.14
C ILE A 195 -9.90 12.96 -8.59
N TYR A 196 -8.58 12.91 -8.67
CA TYR A 196 -7.74 14.04 -9.06
C TYR A 196 -7.54 14.15 -10.57
N LYS A 197 -7.94 13.12 -11.34
CA LYS A 197 -7.81 13.07 -12.81
C LYS A 197 -6.41 13.48 -13.28
N MET A 198 -5.40 12.92 -12.63
CA MET A 198 -4.00 13.20 -12.95
C MET A 198 -3.65 12.75 -14.36
N ASP A 199 -2.74 13.47 -15.00
CA ASP A 199 -2.14 13.02 -16.26
C ASP A 199 -1.44 11.66 -16.01
N PRO A 200 -1.73 10.61 -16.80
CA PRO A 200 -1.18 9.28 -16.60
C PRO A 200 0.36 9.22 -16.71
N ALA A 201 1.02 10.17 -17.38
CA ALA A 201 2.48 10.23 -17.43
C ALA A 201 3.12 10.56 -16.06
N LEU A 202 2.34 11.16 -15.14
CA LEU A 202 2.84 11.55 -13.82
C LEU A 202 3.14 10.37 -12.90
N TRP A 203 2.61 9.18 -13.19
CA TRP A 203 2.88 7.97 -12.41
C TRP A 203 4.37 7.60 -12.42
N LEU A 204 5.02 7.70 -13.58
CA LEU A 204 6.46 7.50 -13.69
C LEU A 204 7.24 8.73 -13.22
N ALA A 205 6.77 9.94 -13.56
CA ALA A 205 7.46 11.20 -13.22
C ALA A 205 7.60 11.41 -11.70
N PHE A 206 6.68 10.86 -10.90
CA PHE A 206 6.77 10.89 -9.44
C PHE A 206 8.14 10.39 -8.92
N PHE A 207 8.69 9.33 -9.53
CA PHE A 207 9.95 8.76 -9.04
C PHE A 207 11.14 9.68 -9.27
N THR A 208 11.13 10.52 -10.32
CA THR A 208 12.12 11.58 -10.50
C THR A 208 12.03 12.63 -9.39
N VAL A 209 10.81 13.04 -9.02
CA VAL A 209 10.58 13.96 -7.89
C VAL A 209 11.08 13.34 -6.60
N PHE A 210 10.74 12.07 -6.36
CA PHE A 210 11.04 11.39 -5.12
C PHE A 210 12.54 11.14 -4.93
N THR A 211 13.26 10.69 -5.95
CA THR A 211 14.72 10.54 -5.86
C THR A 211 15.42 11.88 -5.71
N GLY A 212 14.94 12.93 -6.39
CA GLY A 212 15.46 14.29 -6.20
C GLY A 212 15.27 14.80 -4.76
N TYR A 213 14.13 14.48 -4.13
CA TYR A 213 13.92 14.73 -2.71
C TYR A 213 14.89 13.93 -1.84
N LEU A 214 15.07 12.63 -2.09
CA LEU A 214 15.99 11.79 -1.30
C LEU A 214 17.43 12.30 -1.39
N GLU A 215 17.84 12.85 -2.53
CA GLU A 215 19.16 13.48 -2.69
C GLU A 215 19.37 14.72 -1.79
N THR A 216 18.29 15.34 -1.29
CA THR A 216 18.39 16.39 -0.26
C THR A 216 18.61 15.83 1.15
N LYS A 217 18.37 14.53 1.36
CA LYS A 217 18.47 13.85 2.66
C LYS A 217 19.71 12.98 2.78
N THR A 218 20.16 12.39 1.67
CA THR A 218 21.35 11.52 1.61
C THR A 218 21.92 11.48 0.20
N LYS A 219 23.17 11.04 0.06
CA LYS A 219 23.76 10.78 -1.26
C LYS A 219 23.25 9.44 -1.79
N LEU A 220 22.52 9.47 -2.91
CA LEU A 220 22.14 8.25 -3.63
C LEU A 220 23.26 7.83 -4.60
N ASP A 221 23.74 6.60 -4.48
CA ASP A 221 24.65 6.01 -5.45
C ASP A 221 23.90 5.56 -6.72
N ASP A 222 24.66 5.23 -7.77
CA ASP A 222 24.09 4.86 -9.06
C ASP A 222 23.27 3.57 -8.99
N ALA A 223 23.63 2.64 -8.11
CA ALA A 223 22.89 1.40 -7.90
C ALA A 223 21.49 1.68 -7.32
N THR A 224 21.42 2.53 -6.30
CA THR A 224 20.17 2.92 -5.64
C THR A 224 19.28 3.74 -6.58
N LYS A 225 19.85 4.63 -7.39
CA LYS A 225 19.10 5.37 -8.42
C LYS A 225 18.49 4.42 -9.46
N LYS A 226 19.25 3.43 -9.92
CA LYS A 226 18.75 2.40 -10.83
C LYS A 226 17.66 1.54 -10.18
N ALA A 227 17.79 1.22 -8.89
CA ALA A 227 16.76 0.50 -8.15
C ALA A 227 15.44 1.27 -8.10
N TRP A 228 15.47 2.58 -7.78
CA TRP A 228 14.27 3.42 -7.82
C TRP A 228 13.68 3.57 -9.23
N ALA A 229 14.52 3.66 -10.27
CA ALA A 229 14.07 3.71 -11.66
C ALA A 229 13.37 2.41 -12.08
N GLU A 230 13.91 1.24 -11.70
CA GLU A 230 13.28 -0.05 -11.97
C GLU A 230 11.96 -0.20 -11.21
N LEU A 231 11.93 0.13 -9.91
CA LEU A 231 10.70 0.12 -9.12
C LEU A 231 9.63 1.04 -9.75
N GLY A 232 10.03 2.25 -10.16
CA GLY A 232 9.14 3.22 -10.78
C GLY A 232 8.63 2.77 -12.15
N LYS A 233 9.45 2.07 -12.92
CA LYS A 233 9.05 1.45 -14.20
C LYS A 233 7.98 0.39 -13.98
N VAL A 234 8.21 -0.57 -13.07
CA VAL A 234 7.23 -1.64 -12.77
C VAL A 234 5.95 -1.04 -12.17
N PHE A 235 6.07 -0.01 -11.31
CA PHE A 235 4.91 0.74 -10.82
C PHE A 235 4.08 1.31 -11.99
N ASN A 236 4.74 1.99 -12.92
CA ASN A 236 4.05 2.62 -14.05
C ASN A 236 3.41 1.60 -14.98
N GLU A 237 4.09 0.49 -15.29
CA GLU A 237 3.53 -0.58 -16.13
C GLU A 237 2.22 -1.15 -15.55
N GLU A 238 2.20 -1.43 -14.24
CA GLU A 238 0.99 -1.88 -13.55
C GLU A 238 -0.08 -0.78 -13.51
N ALA A 239 0.31 0.47 -13.26
CA ALA A 239 -0.59 1.61 -13.25
C ALA A 239 -1.30 1.81 -14.59
N GLN A 240 -0.55 1.82 -15.70
CA GLN A 240 -1.12 1.98 -17.05
C GLN A 240 -2.04 0.80 -17.40
N THR A 241 -1.63 -0.43 -17.06
CA THR A 241 -2.47 -1.62 -17.25
C THR A 241 -3.79 -1.51 -16.51
N HIS A 242 -3.75 -1.09 -15.23
CA HIS A 242 -4.95 -0.93 -14.41
C HIS A 242 -5.85 0.22 -14.87
N LEU A 243 -5.28 1.35 -15.29
CA LEU A 243 -6.02 2.48 -15.87
C LEU A 243 -6.76 2.04 -17.14
N LYS A 244 -6.07 1.35 -18.04
CA LYS A 244 -6.67 0.79 -19.26
C LYS A 244 -7.82 -0.16 -18.95
N ASN A 245 -7.61 -1.10 -18.02
CA ASN A 245 -8.64 -2.08 -17.60
C ASN A 245 -9.83 -1.41 -16.90
N SER A 246 -9.62 -0.24 -16.28
CA SER A 246 -10.66 0.55 -15.62
C SER A 246 -11.37 1.55 -16.54
N GLY A 247 -11.03 1.59 -17.84
CA GLY A 247 -11.58 2.56 -18.79
C GLY A 247 -11.19 4.01 -18.50
N LEU A 248 -10.01 4.23 -17.91
CA LEU A 248 -9.46 5.54 -17.56
C LEU A 248 -8.34 5.98 -18.55
N PRO A 249 -8.02 7.29 -18.61
CA PRO A 249 -6.88 7.77 -19.40
C PRO A 249 -5.58 7.06 -19.03
N HIS A 250 -4.81 6.63 -20.04
CA HIS A 250 -3.55 5.89 -19.93
C HIS A 250 -2.59 6.33 -21.05
N ALA A 251 -1.30 6.04 -20.88
CA ALA A 251 -0.23 6.36 -21.82
C ALA A 251 0.44 5.10 -22.40
#